data_AF-A0A9E2IGN1-F1
#
_entry.id   AF-A0A9E2IGN1-F1
#
_cell.length_a   1.000
_cell.length_b   1.000
_cell.length_c   1.000
_cell.angle_alpha   90.00
_cell.angle_beta   90.00
_cell.angle_gamma   90.00
#
_symmetry.space_group_name_H-M   'P 1'
#
loop_
_entity.id
_entity.type
_entity.pdbx_description
1 polymer ?
#
loop_
_entity_poly.entity_id
_entity_poly.type
_entity_poly.pdbx_seq_one_letter_code
_entity_poly.pdbx_strand_id
1 'polypeptide(L)'
;MRSIKKLFLFLTYVWLRLDPILRITFGRNWLPRYEFMASIFGEKASEEFLQGRVEIVKAREKEKAACILPSDVDKQVSLFLKVNLNTKKGRQERTEIIGILTNWALDPDINAQNIDSHKTRSNIVNSLLGSIFQNSLIDEMELSLTGLKKIVFSRVTYLGSKGEPSPIVHDAIISGVGRILRTHFDEVARLREEKLEELTKIKLIKEIKKDDQNTGSLAFSGSTKHRNQYCNKFPLPTETTKMLLDILMHYQYSAWPESRNTAIKLIDIMEKRLGFKLKDSIKDY
;
A
#
# COMPACT_ATOMS: atom_id res chain seq x y z
N MET A 1 -16.90 57.65 -1.93
CA MET A 1 -16.26 56.49 -1.27
C MET A 1 -16.41 55.15 -2.01
N ARG A 2 -17.60 54.78 -2.54
CA ARG A 2 -17.80 53.45 -3.19
C ARG A 2 -16.90 53.17 -4.41
N SER A 3 -16.61 54.15 -5.28
CA SER A 3 -15.74 53.95 -6.46
C SER A 3 -14.26 53.75 -6.12
N ILE A 4 -13.75 54.46 -5.12
CA ILE A 4 -12.36 54.35 -4.68
C ILE A 4 -12.11 52.95 -4.08
N LYS A 5 -13.03 52.46 -3.25
CA LYS A 5 -12.96 51.10 -2.68
C LYS A 5 -12.93 50.01 -3.76
N LYS A 6 -13.73 50.15 -4.82
CA LYS A 6 -13.73 49.20 -5.96
C LYS A 6 -12.43 49.23 -6.76
N LEU A 7 -11.82 50.41 -6.93
CA LEU A 7 -10.52 50.55 -7.58
C LEU A 7 -9.43 49.83 -6.79
N PHE A 8 -9.37 50.02 -5.47
CA PHE A 8 -8.40 49.31 -4.62
C PHE A 8 -8.65 47.79 -4.59
N LEU A 9 -9.91 47.34 -4.49
CA LEU A 9 -10.25 45.92 -4.60
C LEU A 9 -9.74 45.30 -5.92
N PHE A 10 -9.88 46.02 -7.04
CA PHE A 10 -9.39 45.57 -8.33
C PHE A 10 -7.86 45.54 -8.40
N LEU A 11 -7.18 46.57 -7.91
CA LEU A 11 -5.71 46.62 -7.87
C LEU A 11 -5.14 45.49 -7.01
N THR A 12 -5.71 45.26 -5.82
CA THR A 12 -5.31 44.15 -4.95
C THR A 12 -5.58 42.79 -5.60
N TYR A 13 -6.71 42.62 -6.29
CA TYR A 13 -7.01 41.40 -7.04
C TYR A 13 -5.97 41.12 -8.15
N VAL A 14 -5.63 42.14 -8.95
CA VAL A 14 -4.64 42.01 -10.03
C VAL A 14 -3.27 41.66 -9.45
N TRP A 15 -2.88 42.32 -8.36
CA TRP A 15 -1.63 42.03 -7.67
C TRP A 15 -1.58 40.59 -7.14
N LEU A 16 -2.58 40.14 -6.37
CA LEU A 16 -2.63 38.77 -5.83
C LEU A 16 -2.70 37.67 -6.90
N ARG A 17 -3.24 38.00 -8.09
CA ARG A 17 -3.33 37.09 -9.24
C ARG A 17 -2.02 36.97 -9.99
N LEU A 18 -1.27 38.07 -10.12
CA LEU A 18 -0.05 38.15 -10.91
C LEU A 18 1.23 37.98 -10.08
N ASP A 19 1.13 37.99 -8.75
CA ASP A 19 2.26 37.78 -7.85
C ASP A 19 2.93 36.40 -8.13
N PRO A 20 4.21 36.38 -8.55
CA PRO A 20 4.92 35.14 -8.86
C PRO A 20 5.10 34.23 -7.65
N ILE A 21 5.33 34.81 -6.46
CA ILE A 21 5.54 34.06 -5.22
C ILE A 21 4.26 33.34 -4.85
N LEU A 22 3.13 34.04 -4.80
CA LEU A 22 1.84 33.41 -4.49
C LEU A 22 1.44 32.34 -5.52
N ARG A 23 1.81 32.53 -6.79
CA ARG A 23 1.60 31.54 -7.84
C ARG A 23 2.41 30.27 -7.63
N ILE A 24 3.64 30.38 -7.14
CA ILE A 24 4.49 29.24 -6.80
C ILE A 24 3.97 28.54 -5.53
N THR A 25 3.63 29.29 -4.49
CA THR A 25 3.28 28.72 -3.17
C THR A 25 1.87 28.12 -3.12
N PHE A 26 0.88 28.75 -3.75
CA PHE A 26 -0.53 28.37 -3.64
C PHE A 26 -1.16 27.94 -4.97
N GLY A 27 -0.41 27.98 -6.08
CA GLY A 27 -0.93 27.63 -7.40
C GLY A 27 -2.23 28.37 -7.72
N ARG A 28 -3.27 27.61 -8.12
CA ARG A 28 -4.62 28.13 -8.41
C ARG A 28 -5.51 28.27 -7.17
N ASN A 29 -5.05 27.89 -5.97
CA ASN A 29 -5.86 27.99 -4.76
C ASN A 29 -6.06 29.46 -4.36
N TRP A 30 -7.29 29.96 -4.47
CA TRP A 30 -7.63 31.35 -4.15
C TRP A 30 -7.95 31.59 -2.68
N LEU A 31 -8.00 30.56 -1.83
CA LEU A 31 -8.40 30.71 -0.42
C LEU A 31 -7.49 31.68 0.37
N PRO A 32 -6.14 31.58 0.34
CA PRO A 32 -5.28 32.53 1.06
C PRO A 32 -5.37 33.96 0.52
N ARG A 33 -5.61 34.09 -0.80
CA ARG A 33 -5.79 35.38 -1.49
C ARG A 33 -7.12 36.04 -1.10
N TYR A 34 -8.17 35.23 -0.97
CA TYR A 34 -9.47 35.66 -0.47
C TYR A 34 -9.38 36.13 0.99
N GLU A 35 -8.73 35.37 1.88
CA GLU A 35 -8.56 35.73 3.29
C GLU A 35 -7.82 37.07 3.46
N PHE A 36 -6.79 37.31 2.63
CA PHE A 36 -6.09 38.59 2.59
C PHE A 36 -6.99 39.74 2.11
N MET A 37 -7.79 39.55 1.06
CA MET A 37 -8.72 40.60 0.61
C MET A 37 -9.82 40.85 1.66
N ALA A 38 -10.32 39.80 2.29
CA ALA A 38 -11.34 39.86 3.33
C ALA A 38 -10.86 40.60 4.58
N SER A 39 -9.59 40.44 4.98
CA SER A 39 -9.01 41.17 6.12
C SER A 39 -8.86 42.67 5.87
N ILE A 40 -8.61 43.09 4.62
CA ILE A 40 -8.40 44.50 4.26
C ILE A 40 -9.72 45.22 3.93
N PHE A 41 -10.59 44.57 3.14
CA PHE A 41 -11.79 45.23 2.59
C PHE A 41 -13.10 44.77 3.25
N GLY A 42 -13.04 43.77 4.12
CA GLY A 42 -14.16 43.07 4.73
C GLY A 42 -14.62 41.85 3.91
N GLU A 43 -15.08 40.81 4.59
CA GLU A 43 -15.57 39.55 3.98
C GLU A 43 -16.63 39.83 2.92
N LYS A 44 -17.71 40.55 3.28
CA LYS A 44 -18.83 40.83 2.38
C LYS A 44 -18.43 41.55 1.09
N ALA A 45 -17.55 42.55 1.18
CA ALA A 45 -17.10 43.30 0.01
C ALA A 45 -16.15 42.48 -0.90
N SER A 46 -15.39 41.57 -0.30
CA SER A 46 -14.48 40.69 -1.03
C SER A 46 -15.23 39.55 -1.69
N GLU A 47 -16.24 38.98 -1.02
CA GLU A 47 -17.14 37.98 -1.58
C GLU A 47 -17.92 38.54 -2.77
N GLU A 48 -18.59 39.69 -2.61
CA GLU A 48 -19.34 40.34 -3.71
C GLU A 48 -18.42 40.69 -4.91
N PHE A 49 -17.16 41.07 -4.65
CA PHE A 49 -16.22 41.37 -5.71
C PHE A 49 -15.68 40.11 -6.39
N LEU A 50 -15.41 39.03 -5.66
CA LEU A 50 -14.81 37.83 -6.22
C LEU A 50 -15.84 36.84 -6.77
N GLN A 51 -17.13 37.05 -6.45
CA GLN A 51 -18.25 36.27 -6.96
C GLN A 51 -18.23 36.20 -8.50
N GLY A 52 -18.15 34.98 -9.03
CA GLY A 52 -18.10 34.71 -10.47
C GLY A 52 -16.74 34.99 -11.15
N ARG A 53 -15.74 35.51 -10.43
CA ARG A 53 -14.38 35.75 -10.97
C ARG A 53 -13.40 34.66 -10.61
N VAL A 54 -13.60 34.05 -9.46
CA VAL A 54 -12.77 32.98 -8.89
C VAL A 54 -13.66 32.00 -8.15
N GLU A 55 -13.32 30.73 -8.23
CA GLU A 55 -13.97 29.69 -7.46
C GLU A 55 -13.40 29.74 -6.04
N ILE A 56 -14.10 30.41 -5.13
CA ILE A 56 -13.75 30.45 -3.71
C ILE A 56 -14.46 29.27 -3.06
N VAL A 57 -13.76 28.15 -2.93
CA VAL A 57 -14.23 27.08 -2.05
C VAL A 57 -13.96 27.55 -0.62
N LYS A 58 -14.96 28.14 0.05
CA LYS A 58 -14.82 28.52 1.45
C LYS A 58 -14.54 27.26 2.27
N ALA A 59 -13.65 27.34 3.25
CA ALA A 59 -13.38 26.20 4.14
C ALA A 59 -14.65 25.66 4.84
N ARG A 60 -15.68 26.50 5.01
CA ARG A 60 -17.01 26.14 5.55
C ARG A 60 -17.91 25.39 4.56
N GLU A 61 -17.65 25.53 3.26
CA GLU A 61 -18.40 24.88 2.16
C GLU A 61 -17.65 23.65 1.60
N LYS A 62 -16.42 23.39 2.06
CA LYS A 62 -15.69 22.17 1.70
C LYS A 62 -16.47 20.99 2.28
N GLU A 63 -16.94 20.08 1.41
CA GLU A 63 -17.51 18.81 1.86
C GLU A 63 -16.54 18.17 2.84
N LYS A 64 -17.02 17.90 4.06
CA LYS A 64 -16.19 17.21 5.04
C LYS A 64 -15.86 15.83 4.46
N ALA A 65 -14.58 15.51 4.45
CA ALA A 65 -14.14 14.17 4.09
C ALA A 65 -14.85 13.12 4.96
N ALA A 66 -15.05 11.93 4.42
CA ALA A 66 -15.70 10.86 5.15
C ALA A 66 -14.90 10.49 6.42
N CYS A 67 -15.59 10.30 7.55
CA CYS A 67 -14.98 9.74 8.75
C CYS A 67 -15.01 8.20 8.66
N ILE A 68 -13.86 7.59 8.39
CA ILE A 68 -13.74 6.13 8.18
C ILE A 68 -13.33 5.43 9.46
N LEU A 69 -14.15 4.48 9.92
CA LEU A 69 -13.92 3.68 11.11
C LEU A 69 -13.37 2.28 10.76
N PRO A 70 -12.77 1.55 11.71
CA PRO A 70 -12.33 0.17 11.48
C PRO A 70 -13.45 -0.75 11.00
N SER A 71 -14.68 -0.54 11.46
CA SER A 71 -15.86 -1.31 11.03
C SER A 71 -16.21 -1.10 9.55
N ASP A 72 -15.88 0.05 8.97
CA ASP A 72 -16.08 0.31 7.54
C ASP A 72 -15.06 -0.45 6.69
N VAL A 73 -13.83 -0.61 7.20
CA VAL A 73 -12.82 -1.49 6.61
C VAL A 73 -13.33 -2.94 6.61
N ASP A 74 -13.86 -3.42 7.74
CA ASP A 74 -14.35 -4.79 7.88
C ASP A 74 -15.52 -5.09 6.92
N LYS A 75 -16.39 -4.10 6.66
CA LYS A 75 -17.45 -4.20 5.64
C LYS A 75 -16.87 -4.40 4.24
N GLN A 76 -15.86 -3.62 3.87
CA GLN A 76 -15.21 -3.72 2.56
C GLN A 76 -14.50 -5.06 2.37
N VAL A 77 -13.80 -5.54 3.41
CA VAL A 77 -13.18 -6.88 3.40
C VAL A 77 -14.24 -7.97 3.25
N SER A 78 -15.34 -7.88 4.00
CA SER A 78 -16.45 -8.83 3.91
C SER A 78 -17.08 -8.84 2.53
N LEU A 79 -17.20 -7.67 1.89
CA LEU A 79 -17.68 -7.56 0.51
C LEU A 79 -16.70 -8.24 -0.46
N PHE A 80 -15.41 -7.93 -0.38
CA PHE A 80 -14.36 -8.53 -1.21
C PHE A 80 -14.39 -10.06 -1.21
N LEU A 81 -14.62 -10.66 -0.03
CA LEU A 81 -14.70 -12.11 0.14
C LEU A 81 -16.00 -12.72 -0.41
N LYS A 82 -17.09 -11.95 -0.50
CA LYS A 82 -18.40 -12.42 -0.99
C LYS A 82 -18.59 -12.24 -2.50
N VAL A 83 -17.81 -11.36 -3.14
CA VAL A 83 -17.95 -11.05 -4.57
C VAL A 83 -17.64 -12.25 -5.46
N ASN A 84 -18.48 -12.47 -6.47
CA ASN A 84 -18.33 -13.57 -7.42
C ASN A 84 -17.23 -13.32 -8.46
N LEU A 85 -16.13 -14.05 -8.31
CA LEU A 85 -14.91 -14.02 -9.11
C LEU A 85 -15.06 -14.46 -10.57
N ASN A 86 -16.10 -15.24 -10.88
CA ASN A 86 -16.31 -15.80 -12.22
C ASN A 86 -16.84 -14.77 -13.21
N THR A 87 -17.21 -13.58 -12.73
CA THR A 87 -17.75 -12.50 -13.55
C THR A 87 -16.75 -11.37 -13.72
N LYS A 88 -16.72 -10.76 -14.91
CA LYS A 88 -15.89 -9.55 -15.16
C LYS A 88 -16.21 -8.43 -14.17
N LYS A 89 -17.51 -8.25 -13.88
CA LYS A 89 -18.00 -7.26 -12.91
C LYS A 89 -17.46 -7.51 -11.51
N GLY A 90 -17.47 -8.76 -11.03
CA GLY A 90 -16.95 -9.09 -9.70
C GLY A 90 -15.44 -8.87 -9.57
N ARG A 91 -14.65 -9.12 -10.63
CA ARG A 91 -13.22 -8.79 -10.62
C ARG A 91 -12.96 -7.28 -10.56
N GLN A 92 -13.77 -6.49 -11.26
CA GLN A 92 -13.70 -5.03 -11.20
C GLN A 92 -14.06 -4.53 -9.79
N GLU A 93 -15.14 -5.03 -9.20
CA GLU A 93 -15.58 -4.67 -7.86
C GLU A 93 -14.51 -4.99 -6.80
N ARG A 94 -13.83 -6.13 -6.90
CA ARG A 94 -12.71 -6.47 -6.01
C ARG A 94 -11.51 -5.54 -6.17
N THR A 95 -11.19 -5.15 -7.40
CA THR A 95 -10.14 -4.17 -7.68
C THR A 95 -10.49 -2.79 -7.12
N GLU A 96 -11.75 -2.37 -7.26
CA GLU A 96 -12.29 -1.13 -6.69
C GLU A 96 -12.18 -1.13 -5.17
N ILE A 97 -12.51 -2.25 -4.50
CA ILE A 97 -12.37 -2.38 -3.04
C ILE A 97 -10.91 -2.17 -2.60
N ILE A 98 -9.94 -2.79 -3.28
CA ILE A 98 -8.51 -2.59 -2.98
C ILE A 98 -8.12 -1.12 -3.17
N GLY A 99 -8.63 -0.48 -4.23
CA GLY A 99 -8.44 0.94 -4.51
C GLY A 99 -9.01 1.85 -3.42
N ILE A 100 -10.24 1.57 -2.95
CA ILE A 100 -10.91 2.29 -1.87
C ILE A 100 -10.10 2.21 -0.59
N LEU A 101 -9.71 1.00 -0.19
CA LEU A 101 -8.91 0.78 1.03
C LEU A 101 -7.56 1.50 0.94
N THR A 102 -6.90 1.41 -0.21
CA THR A 102 -5.63 2.13 -0.45
C THR A 102 -5.82 3.64 -0.38
N ASN A 103 -6.91 4.17 -0.96
CA ASN A 103 -7.21 5.60 -0.92
C ASN A 103 -7.46 6.08 0.51
N TRP A 104 -8.29 5.37 1.28
CA TRP A 104 -8.54 5.69 2.68
C TRP A 104 -7.26 5.70 3.52
N ALA A 105 -6.31 4.82 3.23
CA ALA A 105 -5.02 4.81 3.93
C ALA A 105 -4.09 5.97 3.56
N LEU A 106 -4.26 6.59 2.39
CA LEU A 106 -3.38 7.63 1.84
C LEU A 106 -3.95 9.04 1.96
N ASP A 107 -5.27 9.19 1.95
CA ASP A 107 -5.94 10.49 1.90
C ASP A 107 -5.77 11.27 3.21
N PRO A 108 -5.05 12.41 3.20
CA PRO A 108 -4.82 13.22 4.39
C PRO A 108 -6.11 13.80 4.98
N ASP A 109 -7.06 14.19 4.12
CA ASP A 109 -8.29 14.85 4.53
C ASP A 109 -9.19 13.83 5.25
N ILE A 110 -9.29 12.59 4.76
CA ILE A 110 -10.00 11.47 5.44
C ILE A 110 -9.34 11.17 6.79
N ASN A 111 -8.01 11.06 6.80
CA ASN A 111 -7.26 10.71 8.00
C ASN A 111 -7.38 11.76 9.10
N ALA A 112 -7.51 13.04 8.75
CA ALA A 112 -7.70 14.13 9.70
C ALA A 112 -9.08 14.12 10.38
N GLN A 113 -10.10 13.49 9.79
CA GLN A 113 -11.45 13.47 10.39
C GLN A 113 -11.60 12.46 11.53
N ASN A 114 -10.74 11.43 11.59
CA ASN A 114 -10.84 10.37 12.60
C ASN A 114 -9.63 10.39 13.55
N ILE A 115 -9.88 10.62 14.85
CA ILE A 115 -8.87 10.56 15.91
C ILE A 115 -8.18 9.17 15.97
N ASP A 116 -8.95 8.12 15.70
CA ASP A 116 -8.51 6.73 15.62
C ASP A 116 -8.04 6.31 14.22
N SER A 117 -7.74 7.27 13.32
CA SER A 117 -7.28 6.99 11.94
C SER A 117 -6.10 6.00 11.90
N HIS A 118 -5.18 6.06 12.86
CA HIS A 118 -4.06 5.12 12.97
C HIS A 118 -4.53 3.65 13.13
N LYS A 119 -5.61 3.39 13.89
CA LYS A 119 -6.21 2.06 14.03
C LYS A 119 -6.88 1.63 12.73
N THR A 120 -7.64 2.53 12.11
CA THR A 120 -8.28 2.27 10.81
C THR A 120 -7.24 1.91 9.75
N ARG A 121 -6.16 2.69 9.64
CA ARG A 121 -5.05 2.45 8.72
C ARG A 121 -4.31 1.15 9.01
N SER A 122 -4.08 0.84 10.28
CA SER A 122 -3.52 -0.46 10.67
C SER A 122 -4.44 -1.62 10.26
N ASN A 123 -5.76 -1.48 10.40
CA ASN A 123 -6.72 -2.50 9.96
C ASN A 123 -6.71 -2.68 8.43
N ILE A 124 -6.60 -1.56 7.70
CA ILE A 124 -6.43 -1.58 6.24
C ILE A 124 -5.18 -2.36 5.85
N VAL A 125 -4.02 -2.05 6.44
CA VAL A 125 -2.77 -2.77 6.15
C VAL A 125 -2.89 -4.25 6.49
N ASN A 126 -3.42 -4.59 7.67
CA ASN A 126 -3.61 -5.98 8.10
C ASN A 126 -4.52 -6.76 7.16
N SER A 127 -5.55 -6.12 6.63
CA SER A 127 -6.49 -6.70 5.68
C SER A 127 -5.87 -6.87 4.29
N LEU A 128 -5.23 -5.81 3.76
CA LEU A 128 -4.54 -5.82 2.46
C LEU A 128 -3.43 -6.86 2.40
N LEU A 129 -2.63 -7.02 3.47
CA LEU A 129 -1.55 -8.02 3.56
C LEU A 129 -2.00 -9.35 4.19
N GLY A 130 -3.28 -9.50 4.50
CA GLY A 130 -3.85 -10.65 5.19
C GLY A 130 -4.95 -11.31 4.39
N SER A 131 -6.20 -11.12 4.81
CA SER A 131 -7.37 -11.77 4.22
C SER A 131 -7.53 -11.45 2.72
N ILE A 132 -7.30 -10.21 2.31
CA ILE A 132 -7.33 -9.80 0.91
C ILE A 132 -6.18 -10.45 0.16
N PHE A 133 -4.94 -10.31 0.66
CA PHE A 133 -3.75 -10.91 0.03
C PHE A 133 -3.90 -12.41 -0.16
N GLN A 134 -4.45 -13.14 0.81
CA GLN A 134 -4.60 -14.60 0.72
C GLN A 134 -5.63 -14.99 -0.34
N ASN A 135 -6.74 -14.25 -0.43
CA ASN A 135 -7.86 -14.57 -1.32
C ASN A 135 -7.81 -13.86 -2.68
N SER A 136 -6.78 -13.04 -2.95
CA SER A 136 -6.66 -12.29 -4.20
C SER A 136 -6.28 -13.13 -5.43
N LEU A 137 -6.43 -12.59 -6.64
CA LEU A 137 -5.71 -13.04 -7.83
C LEU A 137 -4.31 -12.41 -7.89
N ILE A 138 -3.49 -12.77 -8.89
CA ILE A 138 -2.13 -12.20 -9.07
C ILE A 138 -2.21 -10.69 -9.30
N ASP A 139 -3.05 -10.22 -10.22
CA ASP A 139 -3.20 -8.80 -10.52
C ASP A 139 -3.68 -7.99 -9.29
N GLU A 140 -4.62 -8.56 -8.53
CA GLU A 140 -5.14 -7.97 -7.29
C GLU A 140 -4.07 -7.94 -6.18
N MET A 141 -3.20 -8.95 -6.14
CA MET A 141 -2.06 -9.02 -5.23
C MET A 141 -1.06 -7.90 -5.53
N GLU A 142 -0.69 -7.71 -6.80
CA GLU A 142 0.20 -6.64 -7.24
C GLU A 142 -0.38 -5.25 -6.94
N LEU A 143 -1.69 -5.10 -7.10
CA LEU A 143 -2.40 -3.86 -6.75
C LEU A 143 -2.30 -3.55 -5.25
N SER A 144 -2.51 -4.58 -4.42
CA SER A 144 -2.40 -4.47 -2.96
C SER A 144 -0.98 -4.11 -2.53
N LEU A 145 0.03 -4.70 -3.16
CA LEU A 145 1.45 -4.43 -2.90
C LEU A 145 1.90 -3.07 -3.40
N THR A 146 1.38 -2.60 -4.54
CA THR A 146 1.58 -1.24 -5.02
C THR A 146 0.96 -0.22 -4.07
N GLY A 147 -0.23 -0.52 -3.55
CA GLY A 147 -0.87 0.26 -2.49
C GLY A 147 -0.01 0.33 -1.23
N LEU A 148 0.52 -0.82 -0.78
CA LEU A 148 1.43 -0.89 0.36
C LEU A 148 2.66 0.01 0.17
N LYS A 149 3.31 -0.06 -1.00
CA LYS A 149 4.47 0.80 -1.30
C LYS A 149 4.13 2.27 -1.11
N LYS A 150 2.98 2.72 -1.62
CA LYS A 150 2.52 4.10 -1.43
C LYS A 150 2.28 4.43 0.05
N ILE A 151 1.72 3.50 0.83
CA ILE A 151 1.46 3.68 2.27
C ILE A 151 2.77 3.79 3.06
N VAL A 152 3.78 2.97 2.74
CA VAL A 152 5.10 3.01 3.38
C VAL A 152 5.81 4.35 3.15
N PHE A 153 5.71 4.89 1.93
CA PHE A 153 6.41 6.13 1.54
C PHE A 153 5.57 7.40 1.70
N SER A 154 4.30 7.31 2.10
CA SER A 154 3.51 8.50 2.37
C SER A 154 4.01 9.13 3.68
N ARG A 155 4.56 10.34 3.56
CA ARG A 155 5.05 11.16 4.70
C ARG A 155 3.92 11.64 5.63
N VAL A 156 2.69 11.21 5.38
CA VAL A 156 1.47 11.69 6.00
C VAL A 156 1.02 10.68 7.07
N THR A 157 1.90 10.41 8.02
CA THR A 157 1.54 9.76 9.28
C THR A 157 1.26 10.87 10.27
N TYR A 158 0.02 11.37 10.23
CA TYR A 158 -0.59 12.17 11.29
C TYR A 158 -1.15 11.22 12.40
N LEU A 159 -0.91 11.50 13.67
CA LEU A 159 -1.26 10.73 14.88
C LEU A 159 -2.16 11.59 15.73
N GLY A 160 -3.10 10.94 16.39
CA GLY A 160 -3.81 11.54 17.51
C GLY A 160 -4.61 12.75 17.06
N SER A 161 -5.20 13.44 18.02
CA SER A 161 -6.06 14.59 17.76
C SER A 161 -5.38 15.74 16.98
N LYS A 162 -4.05 15.68 16.68
CA LYS A 162 -3.23 16.78 16.14
C LYS A 162 -2.01 16.41 15.23
N GLY A 163 -1.82 15.19 14.75
CA GLY A 163 -0.89 14.90 13.64
C GLY A 163 0.56 14.41 13.89
N GLU A 164 0.85 13.59 14.90
CA GLU A 164 2.21 13.00 15.12
C GLU A 164 2.47 11.64 14.35
N PRO A 165 3.66 11.03 14.28
CA PRO A 165 3.87 9.74 13.58
C PRO A 165 3.67 8.45 14.42
N SER A 166 2.80 7.50 14.01
CA SER A 166 2.41 6.29 14.80
C SER A 166 3.21 5.03 14.45
N PRO A 167 3.78 4.28 15.42
CA PRO A 167 4.44 3.01 15.13
C PRO A 167 3.47 1.89 14.74
N ILE A 168 2.18 1.99 15.12
CA ILE A 168 1.20 0.90 14.98
C ILE A 168 1.02 0.48 13.52
N VAL A 169 0.97 1.44 12.60
CA VAL A 169 0.85 1.16 11.16
C VAL A 169 2.15 0.52 10.65
N HIS A 170 3.31 0.97 11.12
CA HIS A 170 4.60 0.40 10.74
C HIS A 170 4.77 -1.04 11.24
N ASP A 171 4.33 -1.33 12.46
CA ASP A 171 4.35 -2.69 13.01
C ASP A 171 3.41 -3.63 12.24
N ALA A 172 2.23 -3.15 11.85
CA ALA A 172 1.32 -3.88 10.98
C ALA A 172 1.94 -4.17 9.60
N ILE A 173 2.66 -3.21 9.02
CA ILE A 173 3.39 -3.39 7.76
C ILE A 173 4.48 -4.46 7.94
N ILE A 174 5.34 -4.34 8.95
CA ILE A 174 6.45 -5.27 9.19
C ILE A 174 5.94 -6.69 9.44
N SER A 175 4.90 -6.83 10.26
CA SER A 175 4.28 -8.13 10.55
C SER A 175 3.65 -8.75 9.30
N GLY A 176 2.91 -7.97 8.51
CA GLY A 176 2.30 -8.42 7.26
C GLY A 176 3.33 -8.84 6.21
N VAL A 177 4.35 -8.01 5.98
CA VAL A 177 5.47 -8.30 5.06
C VAL A 177 6.24 -9.54 5.53
N GLY A 178 6.53 -9.61 6.83
CA GLY A 178 7.23 -10.74 7.44
C GLY A 178 6.49 -12.06 7.26
N ARG A 179 5.15 -12.05 7.42
CA ARG A 179 4.30 -13.21 7.17
C ARG A 179 4.35 -13.66 5.70
N ILE A 180 4.21 -12.73 4.76
CA ILE A 180 4.23 -13.03 3.32
C ILE A 180 5.59 -13.61 2.89
N LEU A 181 6.68 -12.95 3.29
CA LEU A 181 8.04 -13.41 2.98
C LEU A 181 8.33 -14.77 3.59
N ARG A 182 7.88 -15.02 4.83
CA ARG A 182 8.03 -16.34 5.45
C ARG A 182 7.32 -17.42 4.64
N THR A 183 6.07 -17.20 4.23
CA THR A 183 5.34 -18.17 3.39
C THR A 183 6.04 -18.38 2.04
N HIS A 184 6.59 -17.32 1.45
CA HIS A 184 7.38 -17.43 0.22
C HIS A 184 8.61 -18.33 0.40
N PHE A 185 9.41 -18.09 1.44
CA PHE A 185 10.62 -18.87 1.67
C PHE A 185 10.32 -20.31 2.09
N ASP A 186 9.25 -20.54 2.86
CA ASP A 186 8.80 -21.90 3.21
C ASP A 186 8.42 -22.69 1.93
N GLU A 187 7.76 -22.05 0.95
CA GLU A 187 7.43 -22.69 -0.34
C GLU A 187 8.66 -22.91 -1.24
N VAL A 188 9.62 -21.98 -1.23
CA VAL A 188 10.89 -22.14 -1.96
C VAL A 188 11.69 -23.32 -1.39
N ALA A 189 11.73 -23.46 -0.06
CA ALA A 189 12.37 -24.60 0.61
C ALA A 189 11.69 -25.91 0.22
N ARG A 190 10.35 -25.96 0.26
CA ARG A 190 9.54 -27.12 -0.16
C ARG A 190 9.85 -27.55 -1.60
N LEU A 191 9.89 -26.60 -2.54
CA LEU A 191 10.21 -26.88 -3.95
C LEU A 191 11.66 -27.34 -4.15
N ARG A 192 12.59 -26.84 -3.33
CA ARG A 192 13.99 -27.30 -3.35
C ARG A 192 14.10 -28.74 -2.86
N GLU A 193 13.40 -29.09 -1.79
CA GLU A 193 13.34 -30.44 -1.24
C GLU A 193 12.71 -31.42 -2.25
N GLU A 194 11.57 -31.07 -2.85
CA GLU A 194 10.92 -31.88 -3.90
C GLU A 194 11.89 -32.16 -5.08
N LYS A 195 12.60 -31.14 -5.57
CA LYS A 195 13.61 -31.31 -6.64
C LYS A 195 14.79 -32.16 -6.21
N LEU A 196 15.24 -32.02 -4.97
CA LEU A 196 16.36 -32.80 -4.44
C LEU A 196 15.97 -34.27 -4.30
N GLU A 197 14.75 -34.57 -3.88
CA GLU A 197 14.20 -35.92 -3.86
C GLU A 197 14.10 -36.51 -5.28
N GLU A 198 13.59 -35.75 -6.26
CA GLU A 198 13.52 -36.21 -7.65
C GLU A 198 14.92 -36.52 -8.20
N LEU A 199 15.90 -35.62 -7.98
CA LEU A 199 17.28 -35.83 -8.39
C LEU A 199 17.92 -37.04 -7.71
N THR A 200 17.61 -37.26 -6.43
CA THR A 200 18.10 -38.41 -5.65
C THR A 200 17.49 -39.71 -6.16
N LYS A 201 16.17 -39.73 -6.44
CA LYS A 201 15.48 -40.85 -7.08
C LYS A 201 16.09 -41.17 -8.44
N ILE A 202 16.33 -40.16 -9.28
CA ILE A 202 16.99 -40.32 -10.59
C ILE A 202 18.40 -40.91 -10.43
N LYS A 203 19.17 -40.45 -9.44
CA LYS A 203 20.54 -40.94 -9.20
C LYS A 203 20.54 -42.40 -8.74
N LEU A 204 19.67 -42.76 -7.78
CA LEU A 204 19.50 -44.14 -7.31
C LEU A 204 19.07 -45.06 -8.46
N ILE A 205 18.14 -44.63 -9.31
CA ILE A 205 17.72 -45.41 -10.49
C ILE A 205 18.89 -45.59 -11.48
N LYS A 206 19.74 -44.56 -11.67
CA LYS A 206 20.94 -44.67 -12.52
C LYS A 206 21.99 -45.61 -11.94
N GLU A 207 22.13 -45.66 -10.62
CA GLU A 207 23.02 -46.60 -9.94
C GLU A 207 22.47 -48.03 -10.05
N ILE A 208 21.18 -48.25 -9.78
CA ILE A 208 20.50 -49.55 -9.97
C ILE A 208 20.58 -50.03 -11.43
N LYS A 209 20.38 -49.15 -12.41
CA LYS A 209 20.52 -49.50 -13.85
C LYS A 209 21.97 -49.76 -14.28
N LYS A 210 22.96 -49.26 -13.54
CA LYS A 210 24.38 -49.60 -13.79
C LYS A 210 24.70 -50.99 -13.25
N ASP A 211 24.04 -51.39 -12.17
CA ASP A 211 24.20 -52.72 -11.57
C ASP A 211 23.37 -53.80 -12.33
N ASP A 212 22.21 -53.45 -12.89
CA ASP A 212 21.37 -54.36 -13.68
C ASP A 212 21.56 -54.19 -15.21
N GLN A 213 22.43 -54.99 -15.81
CA GLN A 213 22.51 -55.18 -17.27
C GLN A 213 21.33 -56.03 -17.81
N ASN A 214 20.08 -55.54 -17.77
CA ASN A 214 19.07 -55.66 -18.83
C ASN A 214 17.64 -55.34 -18.37
N THR A 215 16.93 -54.67 -19.28
CA THR A 215 15.47 -54.64 -19.49
C THR A 215 14.55 -54.21 -18.33
N GLY A 216 14.08 -52.97 -18.41
CA GLY A 216 12.91 -52.50 -17.66
C GLY A 216 12.64 -51.01 -17.92
N SER A 217 11.78 -50.70 -18.89
CA SER A 217 11.25 -49.35 -19.07
C SER A 217 10.14 -49.11 -18.06
N LEU A 218 10.38 -48.25 -17.08
CA LEU A 218 9.35 -47.75 -16.16
C LEU A 218 8.98 -46.34 -16.60
N ALA A 219 7.86 -46.24 -17.31
CA ALA A 219 7.19 -44.98 -17.56
C ALA A 219 6.57 -44.49 -16.23
N PHE A 220 6.92 -43.28 -15.80
CA PHE A 220 6.19 -42.61 -14.74
C PHE A 220 5.28 -41.56 -15.35
N SER A 221 4.01 -41.64 -14.97
CA SER A 221 2.99 -40.66 -15.30
C SER A 221 3.37 -39.33 -14.64
N GLY A 222 3.46 -38.28 -15.47
CA GLY A 222 3.52 -36.91 -14.98
C GLY A 222 2.27 -36.66 -14.15
N SER A 223 2.44 -36.43 -12.86
CA SER A 223 1.36 -35.98 -12.00
C SER A 223 0.93 -34.59 -12.47
N THR A 224 -0.08 -34.54 -13.34
CA THR A 224 -0.80 -33.32 -13.67
C THR A 224 -1.58 -32.90 -12.43
N LYS A 225 -0.89 -32.22 -11.49
CA LYS A 225 -1.56 -31.47 -10.42
C LYS A 225 -2.48 -30.45 -11.10
N HIS A 226 -3.79 -30.68 -11.01
CA HIS A 226 -4.81 -29.70 -11.37
C HIS A 226 -4.47 -28.39 -10.63
N ARG A 227 -3.98 -27.40 -11.39
CA ARG A 227 -3.54 -26.10 -10.89
C ARG A 227 -4.76 -25.30 -10.42
N ASN A 228 -5.02 -25.32 -9.12
CA ASN A 228 -5.91 -24.33 -8.49
C ASN A 228 -5.30 -22.94 -8.69
N GLN A 229 -5.97 -22.07 -9.45
CA GLN A 229 -5.56 -20.68 -9.71
C GLN A 229 -5.37 -19.87 -8.41
N TYR A 230 -5.92 -20.36 -7.29
CA TYR A 230 -5.89 -19.73 -5.98
C TYR A 230 -4.74 -20.22 -5.07
N CYS A 231 -4.01 -21.28 -5.46
CA CYS A 231 -2.97 -21.91 -4.63
C CYS A 231 -1.53 -21.50 -4.98
N ASN A 232 -1.28 -20.89 -6.14
CA ASN A 232 0.09 -20.69 -6.65
C ASN A 232 0.52 -19.22 -6.68
N LYS A 233 0.24 -18.44 -5.62
CA LYS A 233 0.92 -17.13 -5.43
C LYS A 233 2.36 -17.29 -5.02
N PHE A 234 2.65 -18.41 -4.37
CA PHE A 234 3.98 -18.77 -3.94
C PHE A 234 4.55 -19.84 -4.87
N PRO A 235 5.85 -19.78 -5.21
CA PRO A 235 6.77 -18.69 -4.89
C PRO A 235 6.37 -17.37 -5.58
N LEU A 236 6.55 -16.25 -4.89
CA LEU A 236 6.25 -14.93 -5.42
C LEU A 236 7.21 -14.59 -6.58
N PRO A 237 6.79 -13.73 -7.51
CA PRO A 237 7.69 -13.16 -8.51
C PRO A 237 8.88 -12.45 -7.86
N THR A 238 10.05 -12.52 -8.49
CA THR A 238 11.30 -11.97 -7.96
C THR A 238 11.21 -10.48 -7.64
N GLU A 239 10.61 -9.69 -8.52
CA GLU A 239 10.42 -8.24 -8.31
C GLU A 239 9.60 -7.94 -7.05
N THR A 240 8.55 -8.73 -6.84
CA THR A 240 7.65 -8.64 -5.69
C THR A 240 8.36 -9.01 -4.39
N THR A 241 9.14 -10.09 -4.41
CA THR A 241 9.96 -10.50 -3.25
C THR A 241 11.02 -9.44 -2.94
N LYS A 242 11.70 -8.89 -3.96
CA LYS A 242 12.70 -7.82 -3.80
C LYS A 242 12.09 -6.58 -3.17
N MET A 243 10.92 -6.15 -3.64
CA MET A 243 10.19 -5.02 -3.05
C MET A 243 9.85 -5.26 -1.56
N LEU A 244 9.36 -6.45 -1.22
CA LEU A 244 9.03 -6.81 0.16
C LEU A 244 10.27 -6.87 1.06
N LEU A 245 11.39 -7.38 0.54
CA LEU A 245 12.68 -7.37 1.23
C LEU A 245 13.18 -5.94 1.43
N ASP A 246 13.14 -5.09 0.41
CA ASP A 246 13.56 -3.68 0.52
C ASP A 246 12.75 -2.93 1.59
N ILE A 247 11.43 -3.19 1.67
CA ILE A 247 10.58 -2.64 2.74
C ILE A 247 11.07 -3.14 4.11
N LEU A 248 11.28 -4.44 4.27
CA LEU A 248 11.73 -5.01 5.55
C LEU A 248 13.12 -4.49 5.96
N MET A 249 14.04 -4.37 4.99
CA MET A 249 15.39 -3.83 5.17
C MET A 249 15.36 -2.34 5.53
N HIS A 250 14.46 -1.55 4.95
CA HIS A 250 14.26 -0.15 5.30
C HIS A 250 13.93 0.02 6.80
N TYR A 251 13.10 -0.86 7.34
CA TYR A 251 12.72 -0.82 8.76
C TYR A 251 13.84 -1.19 9.74
N GLN A 252 14.97 -1.79 9.29
CA GLN A 252 16.17 -1.94 10.12
C GLN A 252 16.78 -0.61 10.55
N TYR A 253 16.48 0.46 9.82
CA TYR A 253 16.94 1.82 10.10
C TYR A 253 15.79 2.72 10.58
N SER A 254 14.65 2.11 10.94
CA SER A 254 13.48 2.85 11.46
C SER A 254 13.87 3.70 12.66
N ALA A 255 13.36 4.94 12.73
CA ALA A 255 13.51 5.81 13.89
C ALA A 255 12.86 5.21 15.16
N TRP A 256 11.94 4.25 15.00
CA TRP A 256 11.22 3.58 16.08
C TRP A 256 11.96 2.30 16.52
N PRO A 257 12.44 2.23 17.79
CA PRO A 257 13.20 1.07 18.27
C PRO A 257 12.42 -0.25 18.21
N GLU A 258 11.13 -0.26 18.53
CA GLU A 258 10.31 -1.48 18.54
C GLU A 258 10.14 -2.09 17.14
N SER A 259 9.76 -1.25 16.17
CA SER A 259 9.65 -1.64 14.76
C SER A 259 11.01 -2.11 14.22
N ARG A 260 12.11 -1.44 14.61
CA ARG A 260 13.47 -1.81 14.25
C ARG A 260 13.84 -3.19 14.78
N ASN A 261 13.64 -3.43 16.08
CA ASN A 261 13.96 -4.71 16.72
C ASN A 261 13.15 -5.86 16.12
N THR A 262 11.89 -5.60 15.80
CA THR A 262 11.01 -6.58 15.14
C THR A 262 11.50 -6.93 13.74
N ALA A 263 11.87 -5.93 12.94
CA ALA A 263 12.44 -6.15 11.61
C ALA A 263 13.75 -6.94 11.65
N ILE A 264 14.67 -6.58 12.55
CA ILE A 264 15.94 -7.30 12.75
C ILE A 264 15.69 -8.76 13.13
N LYS A 265 14.77 -9.02 14.08
CA LYS A 265 14.42 -10.37 14.52
C LYS A 265 13.82 -11.21 13.40
N LEU A 266 12.92 -10.64 12.59
CA LEU A 266 12.31 -11.33 11.45
C LEU A 266 13.36 -11.70 10.40
N ILE A 267 14.31 -10.80 10.12
CA ILE A 267 15.40 -11.05 9.18
C ILE A 267 16.30 -12.18 9.69
N ASP A 268 16.71 -12.15 10.96
CA ASP A 268 17.53 -13.23 11.56
C ASP A 268 16.82 -14.60 11.49
N ILE A 269 15.50 -14.64 11.74
CA ILE A 269 14.70 -15.87 11.61
C ILE A 269 14.69 -16.38 10.16
N MET A 270 14.55 -15.50 9.18
CA MET A 270 14.54 -15.87 7.76
C MET A 270 15.90 -16.33 7.28
N GLU A 271 16.98 -15.63 7.64
CA GLU A 271 18.36 -16.00 7.29
C GLU A 271 18.74 -17.36 7.87
N LYS A 272 18.38 -17.63 9.13
CA LYS A 272 18.59 -18.95 9.78
C LYS A 272 17.88 -20.08 9.04
N ARG A 273 16.68 -19.86 8.50
CA ARG A 273 15.93 -20.87 7.75
C ARG A 273 16.51 -21.11 6.35
N LEU A 274 16.94 -20.05 5.68
CA LEU A 274 17.47 -20.12 4.32
C LEU A 274 18.91 -20.64 4.27
N GLY A 275 19.67 -20.46 5.37
CA GLY A 275 21.08 -20.84 5.45
C GLY A 275 22.01 -19.89 4.70
N PHE A 276 21.53 -18.73 4.26
CA PHE A 276 22.30 -17.67 3.62
C PHE A 276 21.78 -16.29 4.06
N LYS A 277 22.62 -15.25 3.93
CA LYS A 277 22.22 -13.88 4.29
C LYS A 277 21.28 -13.30 3.24
N LEU A 278 20.19 -12.69 3.68
CA LEU A 278 19.20 -12.09 2.79
C LEU A 278 19.79 -10.92 1.99
N LYS A 279 20.79 -10.21 2.55
CA LYS A 279 21.54 -9.16 1.83
C LYS A 279 22.27 -9.68 0.59
N ASP A 280 22.69 -10.94 0.58
CA ASP A 280 23.42 -11.52 -0.54
C ASP A 280 22.44 -11.88 -1.68
N SER A 281 21.21 -12.28 -1.33
CA SER A 281 20.14 -12.51 -2.31
C SER A 281 19.61 -11.24 -3.02
N ILE A 282 20.00 -10.05 -2.60
CA ILE A 282 19.64 -8.79 -3.28
C ILE A 282 20.66 -8.43 -4.37
N LYS A 283 21.89 -8.97 -4.29
CA LYS A 283 22.98 -8.70 -5.24
C LYS A 283 23.01 -9.62 -6.45
N ASP A 284 22.45 -10.82 -6.33
CA ASP A 284 22.48 -11.85 -7.37
C ASP A 284 21.20 -11.88 -8.26
N TYR A 285 20.39 -10.81 -8.23
CA TYR A 285 19.24 -10.59 -9.12
C TYR A 285 19.20 -9.20 -9.75
#